data_AF-A0A952IDV7-F1
#
_entry.id   AF-A0A952IDV7-F1
#
_cell.length_a   1.000
_cell.length_b   1.000
_cell.length_c   1.000
_cell.angle_alpha   90.00
_cell.angle_beta   90.00
_cell.angle_gamma   90.00
#
_symmetry.space_group_name_H-M   'P 1'
#
loop_
_entity.id
_entity.type
_entity.pdbx_description
1 polymer ?
#
loop_
_entity_poly.entity_id
_entity_poly.type
_entity_poly.pdbx_seq_one_letter_code
_entity_poly.pdbx_strand_id
1 'polypeptide(L)'
;MKHVCSFIITLAMMHQASASFESGNHNGFYWQLWQSNGLSGNVNYTNGPDGNYSVSWDANGNFTCGKGWSTGTTNRVIGYNAGSYSQSGGGGAFGVYGWTTSPLIEYYVQERWPASRPTSGINMGRVTSDGGTYDLRREQRVNAPSIDGTQTFWQLKSTRTSPNPLGSNHEVTFANHARGWANGGMSLGSNHSYQIFLTEAWGDSSGYANVSVWDGGSSNGGSSSSSSSSSNSSSSSSGGSEYPVGVELPLRLRARSTDGQGVVNFKVGSNTVATWTLSSTMSDYSISLWSSRGEMVIEYANDAQGRDVEIDYLSVGGSLRQAENQANNTAVYQNGSCGGSNSQWMHCNGIISFGNTP
;
A
#
# COMPACT_ATOMS: atom_id res chain seq x y z
N MET A 1 59.88 54.95 -14.96
CA MET A 1 59.46 53.68 -15.61
C MET A 1 58.33 53.10 -14.80
N LYS A 2 57.13 53.03 -15.38
CA LYS A 2 55.90 52.55 -14.74
C LYS A 2 55.81 51.05 -14.97
N HIS A 3 55.79 50.25 -13.91
CA HIS A 3 55.40 48.84 -14.01
C HIS A 3 53.94 48.71 -13.62
N VAL A 4 53.09 48.52 -14.63
CA VAL A 4 51.69 48.11 -14.47
C VAL A 4 51.71 46.60 -14.29
N CYS A 5 51.37 46.13 -13.10
CA CYS A 5 51.15 44.71 -12.83
C CYS A 5 49.76 44.34 -13.35
N SER A 6 49.69 43.58 -14.42
CA SER A 6 48.44 43.07 -14.99
C SER A 6 47.99 41.86 -14.17
N PHE A 7 46.95 42.03 -13.36
CA PHE A 7 46.22 40.91 -12.76
C PHE A 7 45.26 40.35 -13.81
N ILE A 8 45.57 39.19 -14.36
CA ILE A 8 44.59 38.36 -15.08
C ILE A 8 43.68 37.75 -14.03
N ILE A 9 42.46 38.31 -13.89
CA ILE A 9 41.37 37.67 -13.17
C ILE A 9 40.86 36.57 -14.09
N THR A 10 41.31 35.33 -13.89
CA THR A 10 40.68 34.16 -14.49
C THR A 10 39.32 33.99 -13.82
N LEU A 11 38.26 34.47 -14.47
CA LEU A 11 36.89 34.17 -14.07
C LEU A 11 36.68 32.67 -14.34
N ALA A 12 36.94 31.83 -13.33
CA ALA A 12 36.55 30.43 -13.37
C ALA A 12 35.02 30.40 -13.46
N MET A 13 34.49 30.13 -14.65
CA MET A 13 33.09 29.73 -14.78
C MET A 13 32.97 28.40 -14.05
N MET A 14 32.52 28.42 -12.80
CA MET A 14 32.00 27.22 -12.16
C MET A 14 30.85 26.75 -13.04
N HIS A 15 31.05 25.65 -13.77
CA HIS A 15 29.96 24.90 -14.35
C HIS A 15 29.07 24.47 -13.17
N GLN A 16 27.98 25.17 -12.92
CA GLN A 16 26.92 24.64 -12.07
C GLN A 16 26.35 23.45 -12.84
N ALA A 17 26.75 22.24 -12.43
CA ALA A 17 26.20 21.01 -12.98
C ALA A 17 24.68 21.04 -12.76
N SER A 18 23.93 21.20 -13.85
CA SER A 18 22.48 21.18 -13.82
C SER A 18 21.99 19.83 -13.31
N ALA A 19 20.77 19.79 -12.77
CA ALA A 19 20.17 18.52 -12.38
C ALA A 19 20.21 17.55 -13.57
N SER A 20 20.62 16.30 -13.34
CA SER A 20 20.69 15.27 -14.37
C SER A 20 19.62 14.21 -14.14
N PHE A 21 19.10 13.67 -15.24
CA PHE A 21 18.15 12.58 -15.23
C PHE A 21 18.49 11.62 -16.35
N GLU A 22 18.73 10.37 -15.98
CA GLU A 22 18.98 9.27 -16.90
C GLU A 22 18.00 8.15 -16.60
N SER A 23 17.47 7.51 -17.64
CA SER A 23 16.59 6.37 -17.49
C SER A 23 16.63 5.48 -18.73
N GLY A 24 16.10 4.26 -18.59
CA GLY A 24 16.01 3.33 -19.70
C GLY A 24 15.41 2.00 -19.29
N ASN A 25 15.57 1.00 -20.15
CA ASN A 25 15.25 -0.39 -19.85
C ASN A 25 16.54 -1.21 -19.83
N HIS A 26 16.67 -2.10 -18.85
CA HIS A 26 17.77 -3.05 -18.76
C HIS A 26 17.23 -4.39 -18.28
N ASN A 27 17.37 -5.43 -19.10
CA ASN A 27 16.87 -6.80 -18.84
C ASN A 27 15.39 -6.83 -18.44
N GLY A 28 14.55 -6.04 -19.11
CA GLY A 28 13.11 -6.00 -18.87
C GLY A 28 12.66 -5.05 -17.76
N PHE A 29 13.58 -4.47 -16.99
CA PHE A 29 13.27 -3.52 -15.93
C PHE A 29 13.52 -2.08 -16.35
N TYR A 30 12.60 -1.19 -16.01
CA TYR A 30 12.85 0.25 -16.04
C TYR A 30 13.89 0.60 -14.98
N TRP A 31 14.79 1.53 -15.28
CA TRP A 31 15.71 2.09 -14.32
C TRP A 31 15.75 3.61 -14.44
N GLN A 32 16.12 4.28 -13.36
CA GLN A 32 16.48 5.70 -13.41
C GLN A 32 17.62 6.05 -12.46
N LEU A 33 18.29 7.15 -12.78
CA LEU A 33 19.18 7.91 -11.92
C LEU A 33 18.87 9.39 -12.10
N TRP A 34 18.47 10.05 -11.02
CA TRP A 34 18.33 11.49 -10.93
C TRP A 34 19.36 12.04 -9.95
N GLN A 35 19.99 13.16 -10.29
CA GLN A 35 20.91 13.88 -9.40
C GLN A 35 20.53 15.36 -9.37
N SER A 36 20.52 15.95 -8.17
CA SER A 36 20.18 17.35 -7.97
C SER A 36 21.20 18.29 -8.60
N ASN A 37 20.76 19.49 -8.96
CA ASN A 37 21.66 20.59 -9.32
C ASN A 37 22.68 20.82 -8.20
N GLY A 38 23.95 20.97 -8.56
CA GLY A 38 25.02 21.26 -7.62
C GLY A 38 25.42 20.08 -6.72
N LEU A 39 25.00 18.85 -7.04
CA LEU A 39 25.59 17.67 -6.44
C LEU A 39 27.10 17.67 -6.67
N SER A 40 27.85 17.45 -5.60
CA SER A 40 29.31 17.36 -5.58
C SER A 40 29.73 16.00 -5.04
N GLY A 41 30.87 15.48 -5.49
CA GLY A 41 31.28 14.10 -5.22
C GLY A 41 30.75 13.15 -6.28
N ASN A 42 30.64 11.86 -5.94
CA ASN A 42 30.40 10.80 -6.91
C ASN A 42 29.16 9.97 -6.54
N VAL A 43 28.36 9.62 -7.55
CA VAL A 43 27.29 8.62 -7.48
C VAL A 43 27.53 7.59 -8.58
N ASN A 44 27.96 6.38 -8.20
CA ASN A 44 28.30 5.31 -9.14
C ASN A 44 27.15 4.30 -9.18
N TYR A 45 26.19 4.53 -10.08
CA TYR A 45 25.09 3.60 -10.33
C TYR A 45 25.49 2.53 -11.36
N THR A 46 25.02 1.30 -11.18
CA THR A 46 25.25 0.21 -12.11
C THR A 46 24.02 -0.68 -12.22
N ASN A 47 23.61 -0.96 -13.46
CA ASN A 47 22.59 -1.96 -13.75
C ASN A 47 23.22 -3.36 -13.73
N GLY A 48 22.75 -4.22 -12.82
CA GLY A 48 23.05 -5.65 -12.81
C GLY A 48 22.07 -6.49 -13.65
N PRO A 49 22.20 -7.82 -13.65
CA PRO A 49 21.27 -8.73 -14.32
C PRO A 49 19.84 -8.58 -13.79
N ASP A 50 18.84 -8.88 -14.62
CA ASP A 50 17.42 -8.77 -14.27
C ASP A 50 17.08 -7.45 -13.54
N GLY A 51 16.35 -7.51 -12.43
CA GLY A 51 16.01 -6.36 -11.59
C GLY A 51 17.11 -5.94 -10.61
N ASN A 52 18.34 -6.45 -10.73
CA ASN A 52 19.44 -6.05 -9.86
C ASN A 52 20.00 -4.68 -10.24
N TYR A 53 20.23 -3.82 -9.25
CA TYR A 53 21.07 -2.64 -9.38
C TYR A 53 21.99 -2.50 -8.18
N SER A 54 23.08 -1.78 -8.38
CA SER A 54 23.93 -1.33 -7.28
C SER A 54 24.24 0.15 -7.41
N VAL A 55 24.42 0.80 -6.26
CA VAL A 55 24.93 2.16 -6.20
C VAL A 55 25.96 2.26 -5.10
N SER A 56 27.04 3.00 -5.33
CA SER A 56 27.93 3.50 -4.29
C SER A 56 28.07 5.01 -4.44
N TRP A 57 28.12 5.73 -3.33
CA TRP A 57 28.22 7.18 -3.35
C TRP A 57 29.08 7.72 -2.23
N ASP A 58 29.66 8.88 -2.51
CA ASP A 58 30.31 9.77 -1.56
C ASP A 58 30.09 11.18 -2.11
N ALA A 59 29.02 11.82 -1.66
CA ALA A 59 28.48 12.99 -2.30
C ALA A 59 27.74 13.92 -1.32
N ASN A 60 27.81 15.21 -1.62
CA ASN A 60 26.96 16.23 -1.03
C ASN A 60 25.99 16.76 -2.10
N GLY A 61 24.71 16.48 -1.92
CA GLY A 61 23.64 16.79 -2.89
C GLY A 61 22.40 15.94 -2.60
N ASN A 62 21.55 15.70 -3.58
CA ASN A 62 20.49 14.67 -3.53
C ASN A 62 20.56 13.82 -4.79
N PHE A 63 20.39 12.50 -4.67
CA PHE A 63 20.13 11.64 -5.81
C PHE A 63 19.03 10.62 -5.52
N THR A 64 18.32 10.19 -6.56
CA THR A 64 17.40 9.06 -6.53
C THR A 64 17.78 8.07 -7.61
N CYS A 65 17.82 6.78 -7.29
CA CYS A 65 18.11 5.76 -8.29
C CYS A 65 17.41 4.44 -7.98
N GLY A 66 17.22 3.59 -8.98
CA GLY A 66 16.63 2.27 -8.74
C GLY A 66 16.11 1.60 -10.00
N LYS A 67 15.58 0.38 -9.80
CA LYS A 67 14.94 -0.42 -10.85
C LYS A 67 13.50 -0.76 -10.51
N GLY A 68 12.70 -1.01 -11.53
CA GLY A 68 11.32 -1.45 -11.42
C GLY A 68 10.63 -1.41 -12.78
N TRP A 69 9.54 -0.65 -12.87
CA TRP A 69 8.65 -0.63 -14.03
C TRP A 69 8.41 0.79 -14.52
N SER A 70 8.35 0.95 -15.85
CA SER A 70 8.10 2.22 -16.52
C SER A 70 6.68 2.74 -16.30
N THR A 71 5.77 1.85 -15.89
CA THR A 71 4.42 2.17 -15.46
C THR A 71 4.11 1.44 -14.15
N GLY A 72 3.74 2.22 -13.14
CA GLY A 72 3.26 1.76 -11.85
C GLY A 72 1.86 1.20 -11.93
N THR A 73 1.48 0.46 -10.90
CA THR A 73 0.10 0.04 -10.68
C THR A 73 -0.14 -0.09 -9.19
N THR A 74 -1.38 0.16 -8.77
CA THR A 74 -1.81 0.00 -7.38
C THR A 74 -1.74 -1.46 -6.93
N ASN A 75 -1.88 -2.42 -7.85
CA ASN A 75 -2.06 -3.84 -7.51
C ASN A 75 -0.76 -4.67 -7.53
N ARG A 76 0.40 -4.03 -7.67
CA ARG A 76 1.67 -4.77 -7.76
C ARG A 76 2.11 -5.27 -6.40
N VAL A 77 2.56 -6.52 -6.36
CA VAL A 77 3.43 -7.02 -5.30
C VAL A 77 4.87 -6.86 -5.78
N ILE A 78 5.66 -6.08 -5.05
CA ILE A 78 7.06 -5.83 -5.39
C ILE A 78 7.91 -6.76 -4.54
N GLY A 79 8.51 -7.78 -5.16
CA GLY A 79 9.51 -8.61 -4.51
C GLY A 79 10.87 -7.91 -4.53
N TYR A 80 11.59 -7.96 -3.41
CA TYR A 80 12.93 -7.40 -3.31
C TYR A 80 13.87 -8.20 -2.41
N ASN A 81 15.16 -8.11 -2.68
CA ASN A 81 16.23 -8.53 -1.79
C ASN A 81 17.29 -7.44 -1.74
N ALA A 82 17.46 -6.82 -0.57
CA ALA A 82 18.55 -5.91 -0.31
C ALA A 82 19.76 -6.71 0.18
N GLY A 83 20.58 -7.20 -0.75
CA GLY A 83 21.77 -8.00 -0.44
C GLY A 83 22.76 -7.23 0.44
N SER A 84 22.89 -5.94 0.19
CA SER A 84 23.66 -5.04 1.05
C SER A 84 23.12 -3.61 1.04
N TYR A 85 23.25 -2.92 2.17
CA TYR A 85 22.92 -1.51 2.32
C TYR A 85 23.72 -0.92 3.47
N SER A 86 24.35 0.22 3.24
CA SER A 86 24.93 1.06 4.28
C SER A 86 24.88 2.51 3.86
N GLN A 87 24.56 3.41 4.79
CA GLN A 87 24.62 4.84 4.58
C GLN A 87 25.13 5.52 5.86
N SER A 88 26.03 6.47 5.69
CA SER A 88 26.54 7.38 6.70
C SER A 88 26.29 8.82 6.27
N GLY A 89 25.94 9.68 7.23
CA GLY A 89 25.63 11.08 6.96
C GLY A 89 24.31 11.29 6.21
N GLY A 90 23.89 12.56 6.17
CA GLY A 90 22.71 12.99 5.43
C GLY A 90 21.40 12.31 5.84
N GLY A 91 20.43 12.37 4.92
CA GLY A 91 19.18 11.62 5.00
C GLY A 91 19.01 10.72 3.78
N GLY A 92 17.97 9.90 3.78
CA GLY A 92 17.73 8.97 2.68
C GLY A 92 16.41 8.21 2.83
N ALA A 93 15.99 7.60 1.73
CA ALA A 93 14.86 6.68 1.68
C ALA A 93 15.25 5.44 0.88
N PHE A 94 14.83 4.28 1.37
CA PHE A 94 15.08 3.00 0.72
C PHE A 94 13.79 2.16 0.73
N GLY A 95 13.26 1.83 -0.44
CA GLY A 95 11.97 1.14 -0.58
C GLY A 95 11.23 1.47 -1.88
N VAL A 96 9.93 1.20 -1.95
CA VAL A 96 9.13 1.46 -3.17
C VAL A 96 8.86 2.95 -3.33
N TYR A 97 9.01 3.47 -4.54
CA TYR A 97 8.84 4.87 -4.89
C TYR A 97 8.16 5.04 -6.24
N GLY A 98 7.38 6.11 -6.39
CA GLY A 98 6.81 6.49 -7.67
C GLY A 98 5.88 7.68 -7.56
N TRP A 99 5.16 7.92 -8.65
CA TRP A 99 4.28 9.06 -8.78
C TRP A 99 2.95 8.66 -9.40
N THR A 100 1.91 9.38 -9.02
CA THR A 100 0.65 9.44 -9.77
C THR A 100 0.36 10.85 -10.23
N THR A 101 -0.45 10.99 -11.28
CA THR A 101 -1.04 12.26 -11.72
C THR A 101 -2.56 12.20 -11.63
N SER A 102 -3.20 13.38 -11.60
CA SER A 102 -4.65 13.53 -11.41
C SER A 102 -5.19 12.84 -10.13
N PRO A 103 -4.81 13.30 -8.92
CA PRO A 103 -3.86 14.39 -8.61
C PRO A 103 -2.38 13.99 -8.66
N LEU A 104 -1.50 14.99 -8.74
CA LEU A 104 -0.05 14.79 -8.61
C LEU A 104 0.30 14.39 -7.17
N ILE A 105 0.80 13.18 -7.00
CA ILE A 105 1.24 12.63 -5.71
C ILE A 105 2.57 11.91 -5.91
N GLU A 106 3.51 12.21 -5.03
CA GLU A 106 4.73 11.44 -4.84
C GLU A 106 4.51 10.44 -3.70
N TYR A 107 4.87 9.17 -3.88
CA TYR A 107 4.65 8.16 -2.84
C TYR A 107 5.91 7.37 -2.51
N TYR A 108 6.01 6.97 -1.25
CA TYR A 108 7.09 6.14 -0.71
C TYR A 108 6.53 5.04 0.20
N VAL A 109 6.96 3.80 -0.02
CA VAL A 109 6.92 2.73 0.99
C VAL A 109 8.35 2.48 1.45
N GLN A 110 8.71 3.05 2.59
CA GLN A 110 10.07 3.06 3.13
C GLN A 110 10.32 1.81 3.97
N GLU A 111 11.16 0.93 3.45
CA GLU A 111 11.61 -0.31 4.08
C GLU A 111 12.82 -0.07 5.01
N ARG A 112 13.61 0.96 4.72
CA ARG A 112 14.82 1.35 5.47
C ARG A 112 15.13 2.85 5.32
N TRP A 113 15.96 3.34 6.22
CA TRP A 113 16.46 4.71 6.34
C TRP A 113 17.90 4.68 6.90
N PRO A 114 18.64 5.80 6.89
CA PRO A 114 19.97 5.89 7.49
C PRO A 114 19.90 5.97 9.03
N ALA A 115 20.39 7.04 9.65
CA ALA A 115 20.62 7.08 11.10
C ALA A 115 19.35 6.99 11.95
N SER A 116 18.26 7.66 11.56
CA SER A 116 17.03 7.71 12.35
C SER A 116 15.79 7.49 11.49
N ARG A 117 14.80 6.84 12.09
CA ARG A 117 13.54 6.54 11.42
C ARG A 117 12.77 7.83 11.15
N PRO A 118 12.37 8.11 9.91
CA PRO A 118 11.61 9.32 9.61
C PRO A 118 10.21 9.25 10.26
N THR A 119 9.83 10.33 10.95
CA THR A 119 8.54 10.46 11.65
C THR A 119 7.83 11.80 11.36
N SER A 120 8.38 12.60 10.44
CA SER A 120 7.80 13.89 10.04
C SER A 120 6.55 13.73 9.17
N GLY A 121 5.69 14.75 9.18
CA GLY A 121 4.46 14.79 8.40
C GLY A 121 3.20 14.55 9.24
N ILE A 122 2.04 14.78 8.62
CA ILE A 122 0.72 14.61 9.22
C ILE A 122 0.42 13.12 9.31
N ASN A 123 0.09 12.63 10.50
CA ASN A 123 -0.28 11.24 10.75
C ASN A 123 -1.58 10.87 10.00
N MET A 124 -1.57 9.72 9.34
CA MET A 124 -2.70 9.15 8.58
C MET A 124 -3.12 7.76 9.07
N GLY A 125 -2.59 7.33 10.22
CA GLY A 125 -2.80 6.00 10.79
C GLY A 125 -1.63 5.06 10.54
N ARG A 126 -1.95 3.76 10.50
CA ARG A 126 -0.99 2.66 10.30
C ARG A 126 -1.56 1.64 9.34
N VAL A 127 -0.67 0.93 8.66
CA VAL A 127 -0.98 -0.31 7.95
C VAL A 127 -0.02 -1.40 8.40
N THR A 128 -0.51 -2.63 8.55
CA THR A 128 0.33 -3.83 8.71
C THR A 128 0.29 -4.61 7.40
N SER A 129 1.45 -4.87 6.83
CA SER A 129 1.57 -5.52 5.52
C SER A 129 2.88 -6.31 5.51
N ASP A 130 2.93 -7.44 4.81
CA ASP A 130 4.18 -8.14 4.52
C ASP A 130 5.03 -8.42 5.78
N GLY A 131 4.35 -8.82 6.88
CA GLY A 131 4.97 -9.13 8.17
C GLY A 131 5.53 -7.92 8.95
N GLY A 132 5.26 -6.68 8.52
CA GLY A 132 5.68 -5.46 9.20
C GLY A 132 4.53 -4.47 9.44
N THR A 133 4.74 -3.54 10.37
CA THR A 133 3.84 -2.40 10.59
C THR A 133 4.45 -1.14 9.99
N TYR A 134 3.63 -0.29 9.41
CA TYR A 134 4.03 0.96 8.78
C TYR A 134 3.22 2.10 9.38
N ASP A 135 3.91 3.18 9.75
CA ASP A 135 3.22 4.44 10.03
C ASP A 135 2.93 5.15 8.71
N LEU A 136 1.69 5.61 8.55
CA LEU A 136 1.25 6.35 7.38
C LEU A 136 1.32 7.84 7.66
N ARG A 137 1.92 8.60 6.74
CA ARG A 137 2.01 10.06 6.85
C ARG A 137 1.85 10.74 5.50
N ARG A 138 1.40 11.99 5.52
CA ARG A 138 1.47 12.90 4.38
C ARG A 138 2.23 14.18 4.69
N GLU A 139 2.84 14.75 3.66
CA GLU A 139 3.56 16.01 3.73
C GLU A 139 3.32 16.80 2.44
N GLN A 140 3.09 18.10 2.53
CA GLN A 140 2.94 18.93 1.33
C GLN A 140 4.31 19.47 0.92
N ARG A 141 4.65 19.30 -0.35
CA ARG A 141 5.80 19.93 -0.98
C ARG A 141 5.31 21.17 -1.69
N VAL A 142 5.80 22.35 -1.30
CA VAL A 142 5.37 23.64 -1.85
C VAL A 142 6.43 24.14 -2.83
N ASN A 143 6.02 24.45 -4.07
CA ASN A 143 6.90 24.92 -5.14
C ASN A 143 8.17 24.06 -5.30
N ALA A 144 7.98 22.74 -5.29
CA ALA A 144 9.08 21.77 -5.36
C ALA A 144 9.17 21.13 -6.76
N PRO A 145 10.35 20.63 -7.17
CA PRO A 145 10.49 19.84 -8.38
C PRO A 145 9.62 18.58 -8.34
N SER A 146 9.05 18.20 -9.49
CA SER A 146 8.26 16.98 -9.68
C SER A 146 8.43 16.43 -11.11
N ILE A 147 7.80 15.29 -11.38
CA ILE A 147 7.72 14.72 -12.74
C ILE A 147 6.92 15.58 -13.73
N ASP A 148 6.21 16.60 -13.23
CA ASP A 148 5.39 17.52 -14.00
C ASP A 148 5.80 18.98 -13.70
N GLY A 149 7.11 19.21 -13.63
CA GLY A 149 7.70 20.53 -13.36
C GLY A 149 7.58 20.99 -11.90
N THR A 150 7.93 22.25 -11.66
CA THR A 150 7.88 22.84 -10.31
C THR A 150 6.45 23.19 -9.92
N GLN A 151 5.91 22.52 -8.91
CA GLN A 151 4.55 22.78 -8.42
C GLN A 151 4.37 22.36 -6.96
N THR A 152 3.15 22.53 -6.45
CA THR A 152 2.78 22.11 -5.09
C THR A 152 2.04 20.78 -5.15
N PHE A 153 2.52 19.77 -4.43
CA PHE A 153 1.97 18.42 -4.45
C PHE A 153 2.08 17.74 -3.08
N TRP A 154 1.36 16.63 -2.92
CA TRP A 154 1.43 15.81 -1.70
C TRP A 154 2.44 14.68 -1.85
N GLN A 155 3.21 14.46 -0.79
CA GLN A 155 3.93 13.22 -0.53
C GLN A 155 3.11 12.31 0.36
N LEU A 156 2.99 11.04 0.01
CA LEU A 156 2.42 9.99 0.85
C LEU A 156 3.53 9.01 1.24
N LYS A 157 3.65 8.72 2.54
CA LYS A 157 4.72 7.89 3.09
C LYS A 157 4.12 6.76 3.92
N SER A 158 4.55 5.54 3.66
CA SER A 158 4.40 4.39 4.53
C SER A 158 5.78 4.04 5.05
N THR A 159 6.07 4.26 6.33
CA THR A 159 7.40 3.98 6.89
C THR A 159 7.33 2.77 7.81
N ARG A 160 8.06 1.70 7.50
CA ARG A 160 8.10 0.49 8.35
C ARG A 160 8.58 0.83 9.75
N THR A 161 8.05 0.22 10.81
CA THR A 161 8.42 0.50 12.22
C THR A 161 9.80 -0.04 12.57
N SER A 162 10.21 -1.14 11.94
CA SER A 162 11.54 -1.71 12.01
C SER A 162 12.00 -2.15 10.62
N PRO A 163 13.27 -1.93 10.23
CA PRO A 163 13.75 -2.34 8.92
C PRO A 163 13.81 -3.86 8.82
N ASN A 164 13.55 -4.39 7.62
CA ASN A 164 13.73 -5.81 7.35
C ASN A 164 15.23 -6.19 7.36
N PRO A 165 15.58 -7.44 7.76
CA PRO A 165 16.95 -7.94 7.61
C PRO A 165 17.44 -7.86 6.17
N LEU A 166 18.72 -7.51 5.99
CA LEU A 166 19.39 -7.55 4.69
C LEU A 166 19.64 -9.01 4.28
N GLY A 167 19.83 -9.24 2.98
CA GLY A 167 20.17 -10.55 2.40
C GLY A 167 19.00 -11.53 2.26
N SER A 168 17.81 -11.17 2.74
CA SER A 168 16.60 -12.00 2.63
C SER A 168 15.62 -11.44 1.61
N ASN A 169 14.83 -12.34 1.02
CA ASN A 169 13.72 -11.97 0.14
C ASN A 169 12.56 -11.44 0.98
N HIS A 170 12.00 -10.31 0.55
CA HIS A 170 10.86 -9.65 1.15
C HIS A 170 9.92 -9.16 0.04
N GLU A 171 8.71 -8.78 0.41
CA GLU A 171 7.72 -8.26 -0.51
C GLU A 171 7.13 -6.95 0.01
N VAL A 172 6.66 -6.11 -0.91
CA VAL A 172 5.81 -4.95 -0.65
C VAL A 172 4.53 -5.13 -1.43
N THR A 173 3.44 -5.46 -0.74
CA THR A 173 2.10 -5.50 -1.32
C THR A 173 1.58 -4.06 -1.46
N PHE A 174 1.89 -3.40 -2.59
CA PHE A 174 1.66 -1.96 -2.74
C PHE A 174 0.19 -1.55 -2.58
N ALA A 175 -0.74 -2.44 -2.94
CA ALA A 175 -2.17 -2.24 -2.75
C ALA A 175 -2.55 -1.99 -1.28
N ASN A 176 -1.83 -2.58 -0.32
CA ASN A 176 -2.08 -2.38 1.11
C ASN A 176 -1.75 -0.94 1.52
N HIS A 177 -0.64 -0.41 1.02
CA HIS A 177 -0.21 0.96 1.28
C HIS A 177 -1.11 1.99 0.62
N ALA A 178 -1.46 1.77 -0.66
CA ALA A 178 -2.40 2.63 -1.37
C ALA A 178 -3.77 2.70 -0.69
N ARG A 179 -4.31 1.56 -0.24
CA ARG A 179 -5.55 1.51 0.56
C ARG A 179 -5.38 2.18 1.91
N GLY A 180 -4.26 1.97 2.59
CA GLY A 180 -3.94 2.64 3.85
C GLY A 180 -3.97 4.16 3.73
N TRP A 181 -3.35 4.72 2.69
CA TRP A 181 -3.40 6.16 2.44
C TRP A 181 -4.81 6.65 2.10
N ALA A 182 -5.57 5.91 1.28
CA ALA A 182 -6.95 6.25 0.96
C ALA A 182 -7.82 6.31 2.22
N ASN A 183 -7.68 5.34 3.12
CA ASN A 183 -8.36 5.32 4.42
C ASN A 183 -7.93 6.49 5.34
N GLY A 184 -6.68 6.91 5.23
CA GLY A 184 -6.17 8.13 5.87
C GLY A 184 -6.59 9.44 5.18
N GLY A 185 -7.50 9.38 4.21
CA GLY A 185 -8.09 10.53 3.53
C GLY A 185 -7.33 11.01 2.29
N MET A 186 -6.37 10.22 1.76
CA MET A 186 -5.63 10.57 0.54
C MET A 186 -5.53 9.37 -0.40
N SER A 187 -6.37 9.35 -1.43
CA SER A 187 -6.23 8.38 -2.52
C SER A 187 -5.09 8.78 -3.46
N LEU A 188 -4.46 7.79 -4.10
CA LEU A 188 -3.55 8.02 -5.22
C LEU A 188 -4.30 8.61 -6.42
N GLY A 189 -3.54 9.23 -7.34
CA GLY A 189 -4.06 9.68 -8.62
C GLY A 189 -4.43 8.55 -9.55
N SER A 190 -5.25 8.87 -10.56
CA SER A 190 -5.79 7.89 -11.50
C SER A 190 -4.74 7.33 -12.47
N ASN A 191 -3.67 8.08 -12.72
CA ASN A 191 -2.63 7.70 -13.66
C ASN A 191 -1.30 7.48 -12.95
N HIS A 192 -0.69 6.31 -13.11
CA HIS A 192 0.64 6.03 -12.57
C HIS A 192 1.74 6.43 -13.57
N SER A 193 2.82 7.02 -13.05
CA SER A 193 4.09 7.19 -13.78
C SER A 193 4.94 5.92 -13.58
N TYR A 194 6.26 6.03 -13.40
CA TYR A 194 7.10 4.90 -13.03
C TYR A 194 6.87 4.44 -11.57
N GLN A 195 7.26 3.20 -11.29
CA GLN A 195 7.32 2.63 -9.94
C GLN A 195 8.61 1.82 -9.81
N ILE A 196 9.47 2.19 -8.88
CA ILE A 196 10.79 1.58 -8.69
C ILE A 196 11.00 1.17 -7.23
N PHE A 197 11.91 0.24 -7.01
CA PHE A 197 12.57 0.12 -5.72
C PHE A 197 13.76 1.08 -5.69
N LEU A 198 13.65 2.08 -4.83
CA LEU A 198 14.49 3.27 -4.74
C LEU A 198 15.62 3.11 -3.73
N THR A 199 16.78 3.66 -4.08
CA THR A 199 17.77 4.18 -3.16
C THR A 199 17.89 5.69 -3.37
N GLU A 200 17.57 6.46 -2.34
CA GLU A 200 17.69 7.91 -2.28
C GLU A 200 18.61 8.29 -1.12
N ALA A 201 19.51 9.23 -1.36
CA ALA A 201 20.31 9.87 -0.31
C ALA A 201 20.48 11.36 -0.60
N TRP A 202 20.48 12.16 0.46
CA TRP A 202 20.69 13.60 0.38
C TRP A 202 21.54 14.17 1.52
N GLY A 203 22.05 15.39 1.30
CA GLY A 203 23.03 16.02 2.17
C GLY A 203 24.42 15.43 1.96
N ASP A 204 25.34 15.78 2.86
CA ASP A 204 26.69 15.22 2.89
C ASP A 204 26.63 13.77 3.39
N SER A 205 26.70 12.82 2.46
CA SER A 205 26.50 11.39 2.76
C SER A 205 27.36 10.49 1.89
N SER A 206 27.67 9.32 2.44
CA SER A 206 28.34 8.23 1.72
C SER A 206 27.69 6.90 2.03
N GLY A 207 27.79 5.95 1.10
CA GLY A 207 27.14 4.66 1.27
C GLY A 207 27.18 3.77 0.04
N TYR A 208 26.48 2.65 0.16
CA TYR A 208 26.25 1.72 -0.93
C TYR A 208 24.95 0.93 -0.74
N ALA A 209 24.41 0.44 -1.85
CA ALA A 209 23.34 -0.54 -1.87
C ALA A 209 23.54 -1.53 -3.02
N ASN A 210 23.17 -2.79 -2.80
CA ASN A 210 22.99 -3.80 -3.85
C ASN A 210 21.63 -4.45 -3.65
N VAL A 211 20.76 -4.32 -4.65
CA VAL A 211 19.33 -4.64 -4.53
C VAL A 211 18.87 -5.39 -5.76
N SER A 212 18.20 -6.51 -5.56
CA SER A 212 17.47 -7.23 -6.61
C SER A 212 15.97 -7.01 -6.44
N VAL A 213 15.28 -6.75 -7.53
CA VAL A 213 13.82 -6.49 -7.57
C VAL A 213 13.17 -7.44 -8.57
N TRP A 214 11.96 -7.91 -8.29
CA TRP A 214 11.16 -8.71 -9.23
C TRP A 214 9.67 -8.44 -9.07
N ASP A 215 8.90 -8.85 -10.07
CA ASP A 215 7.44 -8.82 -10.02
C ASP A 215 6.96 -10.01 -9.18
N GLY A 216 6.40 -9.73 -8.00
CA GLY A 216 5.77 -10.72 -7.12
C GLY A 216 4.37 -11.11 -7.59
N GLY A 217 3.92 -10.58 -8.74
CA GLY A 217 2.59 -10.75 -9.27
C GLY A 217 1.67 -9.58 -8.94
N SER A 218 0.39 -9.77 -9.27
CA SER A 218 -0.67 -8.84 -8.90
C SER A 218 -1.42 -9.36 -7.68
N SER A 219 -1.58 -8.53 -6.66
CA SER A 219 -2.46 -8.84 -5.53
C SER A 219 -3.92 -8.69 -5.99
N ASN A 220 -4.49 -9.75 -6.57
CA ASN A 220 -5.94 -9.86 -6.77
C ASN A 220 -6.60 -10.39 -5.48
N GLY A 221 -6.50 -9.65 -4.38
CA GLY A 221 -7.27 -9.88 -3.15
C GLY A 221 -7.20 -11.30 -2.53
N GLY A 222 -6.28 -12.15 -2.95
CA GLY A 222 -6.18 -13.53 -2.53
C GLY A 222 -4.72 -13.94 -2.55
N SER A 223 -4.14 -14.05 -1.35
CA SER A 223 -2.81 -14.64 -1.17
C SER A 223 -2.92 -15.82 -0.24
N SER A 224 -2.55 -16.97 -0.80
CA SER A 224 -2.25 -18.24 -0.18
C SER A 224 -1.27 -18.07 0.98
N SER A 225 -1.67 -18.48 2.18
CA SER A 225 -0.74 -18.80 3.27
C SER A 225 -0.57 -20.31 3.36
N SER A 226 0.66 -20.77 3.14
CA SER A 226 1.12 -22.12 3.44
C SER A 226 1.02 -22.36 4.95
N SER A 227 0.11 -23.24 5.36
CA SER A 227 -0.07 -23.65 6.75
C SER A 227 0.94 -24.74 7.12
N SER A 228 1.93 -24.38 7.95
CA SER A 228 2.62 -25.36 8.78
C SER A 228 1.75 -25.69 9.98
N SER A 229 1.24 -26.91 10.01
CA SER A 229 0.43 -27.48 11.07
C SER A 229 1.22 -27.65 12.37
N SER A 230 0.71 -27.09 13.47
CA SER A 230 0.94 -27.63 14.81
C SER A 230 -0.32 -27.43 15.65
N SER A 231 -0.93 -28.57 15.98
CA SER A 231 -2.08 -28.76 16.84
C SER A 231 -1.84 -28.28 18.27
N ASN A 232 -2.78 -27.53 18.85
CA ASN A 232 -3.18 -27.75 20.24
C ASN A 232 -4.60 -27.23 20.51
N SER A 233 -5.40 -28.10 21.12
CA SER A 233 -6.77 -27.88 21.58
C SER A 233 -6.79 -27.38 23.02
N SER A 234 -7.60 -26.35 23.35
CA SER A 234 -8.60 -26.37 24.44
C SER A 234 -9.20 -25.00 24.78
N SER A 235 -10.54 -24.97 24.77
CA SER A 235 -11.51 -24.28 25.65
C SER A 235 -11.49 -22.76 25.87
N SER A 236 -12.53 -22.14 25.32
CA SER A 236 -13.36 -21.02 25.80
C SER A 236 -13.03 -20.33 27.14
N SER A 237 -12.84 -19.01 27.07
CA SER A 237 -13.43 -18.07 28.03
C SER A 237 -13.73 -16.73 27.37
N SER A 238 -14.93 -16.24 27.67
CA SER A 238 -15.49 -14.95 27.31
C SER A 238 -14.67 -13.81 27.90
N GLY A 239 -14.06 -13.01 27.02
CA GLY A 239 -13.45 -11.72 27.33
C GLY A 239 -13.27 -10.98 26.01
N GLY A 240 -13.89 -9.81 25.88
CA GLY A 240 -13.78 -8.96 24.70
C GLY A 240 -12.31 -8.64 24.44
N SER A 241 -11.71 -9.39 23.54
CA SER A 241 -10.39 -9.12 23.01
C SER A 241 -10.62 -8.08 21.91
N GLU A 242 -10.36 -6.83 22.25
CA GLU A 242 -10.28 -5.74 21.28
C GLU A 242 -9.22 -6.16 20.25
N TYR A 243 -9.64 -6.50 19.03
CA TYR A 243 -8.68 -6.80 17.99
C TYR A 243 -7.97 -5.49 17.65
N PRO A 244 -6.63 -5.50 17.48
CA PRO A 244 -5.92 -4.28 17.14
C PRO A 244 -6.43 -3.74 15.80
N VAL A 245 -6.94 -2.51 15.81
CA VAL A 245 -7.27 -1.75 14.60
C VAL A 245 -6.03 -1.67 13.72
N GLY A 246 -6.17 -2.03 12.44
CA GLY A 246 -5.04 -2.08 11.51
C GLY A 246 -4.40 -3.46 11.33
N VAL A 247 -5.21 -4.53 11.32
CA VAL A 247 -4.81 -5.87 10.88
C VAL A 247 -5.73 -6.37 9.77
N GLU A 248 -5.20 -7.22 8.89
CA GLU A 248 -5.99 -7.88 7.86
C GLU A 248 -6.68 -9.10 8.48
N LEU A 249 -8.01 -9.08 8.53
CA LEU A 249 -8.84 -10.16 9.02
C LEU A 249 -9.42 -10.93 7.83
N PRO A 250 -9.29 -12.28 7.77
CA PRO A 250 -10.02 -13.05 6.79
C PRO A 250 -11.53 -12.89 7.05
N LEU A 251 -12.26 -12.52 6.01
CA LEU A 251 -13.71 -12.46 6.02
C LEU A 251 -14.27 -13.51 5.07
N ARG A 252 -15.30 -14.24 5.53
CA ARG A 252 -16.05 -15.20 4.73
C ARG A 252 -17.54 -15.02 4.95
N LEU A 253 -18.26 -14.75 3.88
CA LEU A 253 -19.72 -14.80 3.82
C LEU A 253 -20.14 -16.14 3.20
N ARG A 254 -21.04 -16.86 3.86
CA ARG A 254 -21.69 -18.06 3.30
C ARG A 254 -23.09 -17.67 2.85
N ALA A 255 -23.34 -17.68 1.54
CA ALA A 255 -24.60 -17.16 0.99
C ALA A 255 -25.01 -17.84 -0.34
N ARG A 256 -26.28 -17.69 -0.71
CA ARG A 256 -26.81 -17.95 -2.05
C ARG A 256 -27.96 -17.01 -2.40
N SER A 257 -28.32 -16.98 -3.67
CA SER A 257 -29.58 -16.42 -4.14
C SER A 257 -30.44 -17.53 -4.78
N THR A 258 -31.77 -17.38 -4.81
CA THR A 258 -32.67 -18.39 -5.39
C THR A 258 -32.47 -18.58 -6.90
N ASP A 259 -32.11 -17.52 -7.63
CA ASP A 259 -31.93 -17.52 -9.09
C ASP A 259 -30.45 -17.42 -9.52
N GLY A 260 -29.53 -17.26 -8.58
CA GLY A 260 -28.10 -17.04 -8.84
C GLY A 260 -27.76 -15.67 -9.44
N GLN A 261 -28.63 -14.67 -9.26
CA GLN A 261 -28.45 -13.30 -9.72
C GLN A 261 -28.59 -12.26 -8.59
N GLY A 262 -28.89 -12.69 -7.36
CA GLY A 262 -28.86 -11.83 -6.18
C GLY A 262 -27.52 -11.14 -5.98
N VAL A 263 -27.54 -9.83 -5.76
CA VAL A 263 -26.37 -9.00 -5.49
C VAL A 263 -26.44 -8.52 -4.06
N VAL A 264 -25.37 -8.78 -3.32
CA VAL A 264 -25.22 -8.28 -1.96
C VAL A 264 -23.97 -7.43 -1.84
N ASN A 265 -24.06 -6.39 -1.02
CA ASN A 265 -22.94 -5.54 -0.62
C ASN A 265 -22.56 -5.85 0.82
N PHE A 266 -21.30 -6.16 1.08
CA PHE A 266 -20.75 -6.11 2.43
C PHE A 266 -20.28 -4.69 2.72
N LYS A 267 -20.78 -4.11 3.81
CA LYS A 267 -20.48 -2.74 4.22
C LYS A 267 -19.96 -2.71 5.65
N VAL A 268 -19.03 -1.79 5.90
CA VAL A 268 -18.55 -1.44 7.24
C VAL A 268 -18.78 0.05 7.46
N GLY A 269 -19.68 0.39 8.38
CA GLY A 269 -20.22 1.75 8.50
C GLY A 269 -20.92 2.16 7.19
N SER A 270 -20.56 3.31 6.63
CA SER A 270 -21.12 3.79 5.35
C SER A 270 -20.41 3.24 4.11
N ASN A 271 -19.30 2.50 4.27
CA ASN A 271 -18.45 2.10 3.15
C ASN A 271 -18.81 0.71 2.64
N THR A 272 -19.07 0.59 1.34
CA THR A 272 -19.12 -0.73 0.67
C THR A 272 -17.72 -1.26 0.50
N VAL A 273 -17.44 -2.39 1.15
CA VAL A 273 -16.13 -3.06 1.14
C VAL A 273 -16.06 -4.11 0.03
N ALA A 274 -17.18 -4.79 -0.24
CA ALA A 274 -17.28 -5.75 -1.33
C ALA A 274 -18.70 -5.83 -1.87
N THR A 275 -18.81 -6.25 -3.13
CA THR A 275 -20.08 -6.56 -3.81
C THR A 275 -19.94 -7.92 -4.46
N TRP A 276 -20.91 -8.81 -4.21
CA TRP A 276 -20.93 -10.14 -4.80
C TRP A 276 -22.25 -10.40 -5.51
N THR A 277 -22.16 -11.03 -6.69
CA THR A 277 -23.29 -11.74 -7.29
C THR A 277 -23.29 -13.18 -6.75
N LEU A 278 -24.38 -13.57 -6.11
CA LEU A 278 -24.54 -14.84 -5.43
C LEU A 278 -24.90 -15.95 -6.41
N SER A 279 -24.40 -17.16 -6.18
CA SER A 279 -24.76 -18.37 -6.93
C SER A 279 -26.10 -18.92 -6.48
N SER A 280 -26.71 -19.78 -7.30
CA SER A 280 -27.95 -20.48 -6.96
C SER A 280 -27.78 -21.53 -5.85
N THR A 281 -26.55 -21.98 -5.63
CA THR A 281 -26.16 -22.89 -4.54
C THR A 281 -25.42 -22.13 -3.45
N MET A 282 -25.47 -22.62 -2.21
CA MET A 282 -24.70 -22.05 -1.10
C MET A 282 -23.20 -22.10 -1.41
N SER A 283 -22.56 -20.93 -1.40
CA SER A 283 -21.15 -20.72 -1.74
C SER A 283 -20.47 -19.81 -0.72
N ASP A 284 -19.14 -19.92 -0.65
CA ASP A 284 -18.31 -19.07 0.20
C ASP A 284 -17.78 -17.89 -0.62
N TYR A 285 -17.99 -16.68 -0.12
CA TYR A 285 -17.48 -15.43 -0.66
C TYR A 285 -16.48 -14.85 0.33
N SER A 286 -15.21 -14.82 -0.08
CA SER A 286 -14.11 -14.46 0.82
C SER A 286 -13.43 -13.18 0.35
N ILE A 287 -13.09 -12.33 1.30
CA ILE A 287 -12.20 -11.17 1.11
C ILE A 287 -11.30 -11.06 2.33
N SER A 288 -10.26 -10.27 2.21
CA SER A 288 -9.54 -9.76 3.35
C SER A 288 -10.14 -8.43 3.81
N LEU A 289 -10.61 -8.39 5.06
CA LEU A 289 -11.14 -7.19 5.71
C LEU A 289 -10.06 -6.52 6.54
N TRP A 290 -9.70 -5.28 6.23
CA TRP A 290 -8.86 -4.48 7.13
C TRP A 290 -9.68 -4.03 8.34
N SER A 291 -9.23 -4.34 9.57
CA SER A 291 -9.96 -3.96 10.79
C SER A 291 -10.08 -2.44 10.88
N SER A 292 -11.27 -1.94 10.54
CA SER A 292 -11.74 -0.57 10.76
C SER A 292 -12.87 -0.62 11.77
N ARG A 293 -13.10 0.44 12.54
CA ARG A 293 -14.26 0.48 13.44
C ARG A 293 -15.52 0.74 12.63
N GLY A 294 -16.51 -0.15 12.72
CA GLY A 294 -17.83 0.11 12.15
C GLY A 294 -18.80 -1.06 12.28
N GLU A 295 -20.08 -0.77 12.10
CA GLU A 295 -21.12 -1.78 11.99
C GLU A 295 -20.94 -2.55 10.68
N MET A 296 -20.92 -3.87 10.77
CA MET A 296 -20.84 -4.78 9.64
C MET A 296 -22.25 -5.14 9.18
N VAL A 297 -22.58 -4.86 7.93
CA VAL A 297 -23.88 -5.21 7.35
C VAL A 297 -23.74 -5.91 6.01
N ILE A 298 -24.66 -6.84 5.74
CA ILE A 298 -24.89 -7.38 4.40
C ILE A 298 -26.15 -6.73 3.86
N GLU A 299 -26.02 -5.98 2.77
CA GLU A 299 -27.10 -5.28 2.09
C GLU A 299 -27.52 -6.06 0.84
N TYR A 300 -28.79 -6.41 0.73
CA TYR A 300 -29.37 -6.98 -0.48
C TYR A 300 -29.82 -5.83 -1.39
N ALA A 301 -29.26 -5.78 -2.61
CA ALA A 301 -29.22 -4.56 -3.42
C ALA A 301 -30.03 -4.60 -4.73
N ASN A 302 -30.51 -5.77 -5.15
CA ASN A 302 -31.20 -5.93 -6.44
C ASN A 302 -32.39 -6.88 -6.35
N ASP A 303 -33.21 -6.70 -5.32
CA ASP A 303 -34.47 -7.42 -5.16
C ASP A 303 -35.33 -7.38 -6.43
N ALA A 304 -35.91 -8.53 -6.76
CA ALA A 304 -36.75 -8.75 -7.92
C ALA A 304 -37.69 -9.94 -7.67
N GLN A 305 -38.77 -10.04 -8.44
CA GLN A 305 -39.74 -11.11 -8.29
C GLN A 305 -39.08 -12.50 -8.43
N GLY A 306 -39.22 -13.33 -7.39
CA GLY A 306 -38.66 -14.69 -7.34
C GLY A 306 -37.17 -14.76 -7.00
N ARG A 307 -36.55 -13.60 -6.73
CA ARG A 307 -35.16 -13.50 -6.30
C ARG A 307 -35.11 -13.18 -4.82
N ASP A 308 -34.75 -14.17 -4.03
CA ASP A 308 -34.46 -14.02 -2.62
C ASP A 308 -32.99 -14.37 -2.37
N VAL A 309 -32.49 -13.92 -1.23
CA VAL A 309 -31.13 -14.20 -0.76
C VAL A 309 -31.20 -14.94 0.57
N GLU A 310 -30.33 -15.95 0.72
CA GLU A 310 -30.15 -16.68 1.97
C GLU A 310 -28.69 -16.48 2.41
N ILE A 311 -28.51 -15.93 3.60
CA ILE A 311 -27.23 -15.75 4.28
C ILE A 311 -27.18 -16.75 5.43
N ASP A 312 -26.19 -17.65 5.41
CA ASP A 312 -25.96 -18.60 6.50
C ASP A 312 -25.20 -17.90 7.63
N TYR A 313 -23.96 -17.46 7.35
CA TYR A 313 -23.15 -16.73 8.33
C TYR A 313 -22.17 -15.73 7.70
N LEU A 314 -21.68 -14.84 8.56
CA LEU A 314 -20.49 -14.02 8.35
C LEU A 314 -19.40 -14.44 9.35
N SER A 315 -18.22 -14.80 8.84
CA SER A 315 -17.03 -15.03 9.66
C SER A 315 -16.03 -13.90 9.43
N VAL A 316 -15.52 -13.29 10.50
CA VAL A 316 -14.54 -12.19 10.44
C VAL A 316 -13.43 -12.44 11.44
N GLY A 317 -12.19 -12.54 10.97
CA GLY A 317 -11.05 -12.81 11.86
C GLY A 317 -11.16 -14.16 12.58
N GLY A 318 -11.89 -15.12 12.01
CA GLY A 318 -12.23 -16.40 12.65
C GLY A 318 -13.45 -16.35 13.59
N SER A 319 -13.99 -15.17 13.90
CA SER A 319 -15.23 -15.04 14.68
C SER A 319 -16.45 -15.24 13.80
N LEU A 320 -17.21 -16.32 14.02
CA LEU A 320 -18.39 -16.66 13.24
C LEU A 320 -19.66 -16.05 13.85
N ARG A 321 -20.50 -15.44 13.00
CA ARG A 321 -21.76 -14.79 13.36
C ARG A 321 -22.87 -15.33 12.45
N GLN A 322 -23.79 -16.10 13.02
CA GLN A 322 -24.90 -16.73 12.31
C GLN A 322 -26.00 -15.71 11.98
N ALA A 323 -26.56 -15.73 10.77
CA ALA A 323 -27.59 -14.79 10.35
C ALA A 323 -28.89 -14.94 11.16
N GLU A 324 -29.28 -16.17 11.50
CA GLU A 324 -30.44 -16.47 12.33
C GLU A 324 -30.29 -16.06 13.80
N ASN A 325 -29.09 -15.64 14.21
CA ASN A 325 -28.83 -15.08 15.53
C ASN A 325 -28.77 -13.53 15.52
N GLN A 326 -28.99 -12.89 14.37
CA GLN A 326 -28.92 -11.44 14.26
C GLN A 326 -30.29 -10.80 14.51
N ALA A 327 -30.31 -9.83 15.43
CA ALA A 327 -31.54 -9.17 15.86
C ALA A 327 -32.09 -8.14 14.86
N ASN A 328 -31.29 -7.73 13.86
CA ASN A 328 -31.69 -6.72 12.88
C ASN A 328 -31.55 -7.29 11.46
N ASN A 329 -32.69 -7.64 10.87
CA ASN A 329 -32.82 -8.03 9.47
C ASN A 329 -33.97 -7.21 8.85
N THR A 330 -33.65 -6.11 8.16
CA THR A 330 -34.66 -5.27 7.50
C THR A 330 -35.16 -5.85 6.17
N ALA A 331 -34.47 -6.87 5.66
CA ALA A 331 -34.74 -7.49 4.37
C ALA A 331 -35.66 -8.72 4.45
N VAL A 332 -35.86 -9.32 5.61
CA VAL A 332 -36.74 -10.50 5.75
C VAL A 332 -38.20 -10.10 5.62
N TYR A 333 -39.01 -10.89 4.90
CA TYR A 333 -40.45 -10.75 4.95
C TYR A 333 -41.01 -11.52 6.16
N GLN A 334 -41.48 -10.81 7.18
CA GLN A 334 -42.08 -11.37 8.39
C GLN A 334 -43.30 -10.53 8.78
N ASN A 335 -44.33 -11.16 9.36
CA ASN A 335 -45.54 -10.48 9.85
C ASN A 335 -46.25 -9.60 8.79
N GLY A 336 -46.15 -9.97 7.51
CA GLY A 336 -46.83 -9.27 6.42
C GLY A 336 -46.06 -8.09 5.81
N SER A 337 -44.82 -7.83 6.21
CA SER A 337 -43.99 -6.74 5.69
C SER A 337 -42.50 -7.10 5.65
N CYS A 338 -41.70 -6.33 4.91
CA CYS A 338 -40.25 -6.39 5.00
C CYS A 338 -39.78 -5.81 6.35
N GLY A 339 -38.89 -6.51 7.02
CA GLY A 339 -38.39 -6.17 8.34
C GLY A 339 -38.66 -7.25 9.38
N GLY A 340 -37.66 -7.55 10.20
CA GLY A 340 -37.73 -8.59 11.20
C GLY A 340 -36.36 -8.89 11.80
N SER A 341 -36.19 -10.14 12.22
CA SER A 341 -34.98 -10.59 12.93
C SER A 341 -34.82 -12.11 12.82
N ASN A 342 -33.66 -12.60 13.24
CA ASN A 342 -33.40 -14.03 13.49
C ASN A 342 -33.77 -14.93 12.31
N SER A 343 -33.33 -14.54 11.11
CA SER A 343 -33.59 -15.28 9.88
C SER A 343 -32.40 -15.18 8.94
N GLN A 344 -32.13 -16.29 8.24
CA GLN A 344 -31.16 -16.37 7.16
C GLN A 344 -31.66 -15.68 5.88
N TRP A 345 -32.97 -15.45 5.76
CA TRP A 345 -33.59 -14.99 4.53
C TRP A 345 -33.67 -13.47 4.41
N MET A 346 -33.45 -12.99 3.18
CA MET A 346 -33.60 -11.63 2.72
C MET A 346 -34.50 -11.66 1.48
N HIS A 347 -35.75 -11.22 1.62
CA HIS A 347 -36.78 -11.25 0.56
C HIS A 347 -37.02 -9.89 -0.09
N CYS A 348 -36.46 -8.84 0.50
CA CYS A 348 -36.63 -7.46 0.06
C CYS A 348 -35.27 -6.77 0.06
N ASN A 349 -35.12 -5.68 -0.71
CA ASN A 349 -33.99 -4.79 -0.52
C ASN A 349 -33.91 -4.34 0.95
N GLY A 350 -32.73 -4.43 1.54
CA GLY A 350 -32.55 -4.20 2.98
C GLY A 350 -31.22 -4.78 3.48
N ILE A 351 -31.07 -4.93 4.80
CA ILE A 351 -29.83 -5.37 5.42
C ILE A 351 -30.03 -6.47 6.46
N ILE A 352 -28.97 -7.25 6.72
CA ILE A 352 -28.73 -7.94 7.99
C ILE A 352 -27.54 -7.27 8.66
N SER A 353 -27.68 -6.87 9.93
CA SER A 353 -26.57 -6.37 10.74
C SER A 353 -25.89 -7.52 11.49
N PHE A 354 -24.56 -7.57 11.42
CA PHE A 354 -23.72 -8.53 12.13
C PHE A 354 -22.99 -7.88 13.32
N GLY A 355 -23.43 -6.68 13.74
CA GLY A 355 -22.81 -5.90 14.80
C GLY A 355 -21.47 -5.28 14.38
N ASN A 356 -20.71 -4.77 15.35
CA ASN A 356 -19.45 -4.10 15.05
C ASN A 356 -18.33 -5.09 14.70
N THR A 357 -17.43 -4.62 13.84
CA THR A 357 -16.12 -5.22 13.59
C THR A 357 -15.42 -5.58 14.92
N PRO A 358 -14.75 -6.74 14.99
CA PRO A 358 -13.98 -7.14 16.18
C PRO A 358 -12.91 -6.13 16.60
#